data_AF-A0A429X9P8-F1
#
_entry.id   AF-A0A429X9P8-F1
#
_cell.length_a   1.000
_cell.length_b   1.000
_cell.length_c   1.000
_cell.angle_alpha   90.00
_cell.angle_beta   90.00
_cell.angle_gamma   90.00
#
_symmetry.space_group_name_H-M   'P 1'
#
loop_
_entity.id
_entity.type
_entity.pdbx_description
1 polymer ?
#
loop_
_entity_poly.entity_id
_entity_poly.type
_entity_poly.pdbx_seq_one_letter_code
_entity_poly.pdbx_strand_id
1 'polypeptide(L)'
;MKKVIFTVLSTLFSLMTIGLFMINIPFKVWNDFIEYLWNMSLYIPFVFSGLGIITACFGVKGIYRTILILLNSIIIIFLIISFIMGLYGFNEP
;
A
#
# COMPACT_ATOMS: atom_id res chain seq x y z
N MET A 1 19.90 -17.02 4.44
CA MET A 1 18.77 -17.33 3.54
C MET A 1 17.41 -16.85 4.08
N LYS A 2 16.92 -17.31 5.24
CA LYS A 2 15.57 -16.95 5.76
C LYS A 2 15.28 -15.43 5.84
N LYS A 3 16.23 -14.62 6.31
CA LYS A 3 16.06 -13.15 6.40
C LYS A 3 15.95 -12.45 5.04
N VAL A 4 16.61 -13.01 4.02
CA VAL A 4 16.56 -12.46 2.65
C VAL A 4 15.19 -12.70 2.04
N ILE A 5 14.58 -13.86 2.31
CA ILE A 5 13.22 -14.18 1.86
C ILE A 5 12.21 -13.17 2.43
N PHE A 6 12.29 -12.85 3.72
CA PHE A 6 11.41 -11.84 4.33
C PHE A 6 11.60 -10.44 3.74
N THR A 7 12.84 -10.06 3.42
CA THR A 7 13.13 -8.80 2.72
C THR A 7 12.54 -8.79 1.31
N VAL A 8 12.72 -9.86 0.53
CA VAL A 8 12.13 -9.97 -0.82
C VAL A 8 10.61 -9.93 -0.75
N LEU A 9 10.01 -10.61 0.23
CA LEU A 9 8.56 -10.65 0.41
C LEU A 9 8.00 -9.26 0.76
N SER A 10 8.68 -8.51 1.63
CA SER A 10 8.32 -7.12 1.95
C SER A 10 8.40 -6.22 0.73
N THR A 11 9.46 -6.36 -0.09
CA THR A 11 9.59 -5.63 -1.35
C THR A 11 8.48 -5.98 -2.33
N LEU A 12 8.12 -7.26 -2.46
CA LEU A 12 7.03 -7.71 -3.32
C LEU A 12 5.68 -7.13 -2.87
N PHE A 13 5.38 -7.13 -1.58
CA PHE A 13 4.16 -6.53 -1.06
C PHE A 13 4.09 -5.02 -1.32
N SER A 14 5.22 -4.31 -1.16
CA SER A 14 5.28 -2.89 -1.50
C SER A 14 5.05 -2.65 -3.01
N LEU A 15 5.70 -3.44 -3.87
CA LEU A 15 5.54 -3.35 -5.33
C LEU A 15 4.10 -3.67 -5.77
N MET A 16 3.46 -4.67 -5.17
CA MET A 16 2.04 -4.99 -5.44
C MET A 16 1.14 -3.83 -5.04
N THR A 17 1.39 -3.21 -3.89
CA THR A 17 0.60 -2.07 -3.41
C THR A 17 0.75 -0.86 -4.35
N ILE A 18 1.98 -0.57 -4.78
CA ILE A 18 2.26 0.51 -5.75
C ILE A 18 1.67 0.17 -7.12
N GLY A 19 1.79 -1.07 -7.57
CA GLY A 19 1.27 -1.53 -8.86
C GLY A 19 -0.26 -1.40 -8.96
N LEU A 20 -0.97 -1.80 -7.91
CA LEU A 20 -2.43 -1.61 -7.80
C LEU A 20 -2.83 -0.13 -7.86
N PHE A 21 -1.97 0.75 -7.36
CA PHE A 21 -2.19 2.20 -7.43
C PHE A 21 -1.87 2.77 -8.82
N MET A 22 -0.73 2.40 -9.41
CA MET A 22 -0.20 2.97 -10.66
C MET A 22 -0.88 2.47 -11.93
N ILE A 23 -1.31 1.19 -11.98
CA ILE A 23 -1.95 0.61 -13.18
C ILE A 23 -3.30 1.28 -13.47
N ASN A 24 -3.90 1.97 -12.50
CA ASN A 24 -5.25 2.51 -12.60
C ASN A 24 -5.31 4.05 -12.72
N ILE A 25 -4.20 4.73 -13.00
CA ILE A 25 -4.17 6.20 -13.14
C ILE A 25 -4.09 6.61 -14.62
N PRO A 26 -5.23 6.84 -15.27
CA PRO A 26 -5.42 8.00 -16.13
C PRO A 26 -6.37 8.98 -15.43
N PHE A 27 -6.01 10.27 -15.43
CA PHE A 27 -6.58 11.41 -14.67
C PHE A 27 -8.11 11.64 -14.73
N LYS A 28 -8.90 10.81 -15.42
CA LYS A 28 -10.37 10.83 -15.43
C LYS A 28 -11.00 9.78 -14.51
N VAL A 29 -10.19 8.86 -13.99
CA VAL A 29 -10.57 7.60 -13.32
C VAL A 29 -10.53 7.74 -11.79
N TRP A 30 -10.32 8.92 -11.20
CA TRP A 30 -10.29 9.03 -9.73
C TRP A 30 -11.62 8.61 -9.07
N ASN A 31 -12.75 8.84 -9.77
CA ASN A 31 -14.07 8.39 -9.33
C ASN A 31 -14.24 6.87 -9.49
N ASP A 32 -13.94 6.35 -10.68
CA ASP A 32 -13.99 4.92 -10.99
C ASP A 32 -12.96 4.11 -10.18
N PHE A 33 -11.86 4.72 -9.76
CA PHE A 33 -10.82 4.13 -8.90
C PHE A 33 -11.32 3.97 -7.46
N ILE A 34 -12.06 4.95 -6.95
CA ILE A 34 -12.71 4.86 -5.63
C ILE A 34 -13.81 3.80 -5.67
N GLU A 35 -14.61 3.74 -6.74
CA GLU A 35 -15.67 2.74 -6.93
C GLU A 35 -15.09 1.32 -7.18
N TYR A 36 -14.00 1.21 -7.92
CA TYR A 36 -13.29 -0.05 -8.11
C TYR A 36 -12.61 -0.51 -6.84
N LEU A 37 -11.98 0.38 -6.06
CA LEU A 37 -11.47 0.05 -4.74
C LEU A 37 -12.60 -0.39 -3.79
N TRP A 38 -13.75 0.28 -3.84
CA TRP A 38 -14.95 -0.08 -3.08
C TRP A 38 -15.43 -1.50 -3.40
N ASN A 39 -15.43 -1.87 -4.69
CA ASN A 39 -15.76 -3.22 -5.17
C ASN A 39 -14.64 -4.25 -4.93
N MET A 40 -13.39 -3.83 -5.01
CA MET A 40 -12.19 -4.64 -4.83
C MET A 40 -11.66 -4.46 -3.41
N SER A 41 -12.50 -4.67 -2.40
CA SER A 41 -12.16 -4.61 -0.96
C SER A 41 -11.06 -3.58 -0.66
N LEU A 42 -11.44 -2.32 -0.44
CA LEU A 42 -10.58 -1.18 -0.07
C LEU A 42 -9.42 -1.54 0.89
N TYR A 43 -9.59 -2.60 1.66
CA TYR A 43 -8.64 -3.20 2.60
C TYR A 43 -7.44 -3.92 1.97
N ILE A 44 -7.48 -4.40 0.72
CA ILE A 44 -6.38 -5.20 0.12
C ILE A 44 -5.05 -4.43 0.09
N PRO A 45 -4.99 -3.17 -0.38
CA PRO A 45 -3.76 -2.35 -0.29
C PRO A 45 -3.28 -2.14 1.16
N PHE A 46 -4.20 -1.97 2.12
CA PHE A 46 -3.84 -1.85 3.54
C PHE A 46 -3.27 -3.15 4.10
N VAL A 47 -3.84 -4.30 3.74
CA VAL A 47 -3.37 -5.62 4.16
C VAL A 47 -1.98 -5.88 3.58
N PHE A 48 -1.74 -5.61 2.29
CA PHE A 48 -0.42 -5.80 1.70
C PHE A 48 0.63 -4.86 2.29
N SER A 49 0.32 -3.59 2.48
CA SER A 49 1.26 -2.67 3.11
C SER A 49 1.53 -3.03 4.58
N GLY A 50 0.52 -3.48 5.32
CA GLY A 50 0.67 -3.95 6.70
C GLY A 50 1.53 -5.23 6.80
N LEU A 51 1.26 -6.21 5.94
CA LEU A 51 2.09 -7.41 5.81
C LEU A 51 3.52 -7.06 5.34
N GLY A 52 3.67 -6.03 4.51
CA GLY A 52 4.96 -5.47 4.09
C GLY A 52 5.79 -4.96 5.27
N ILE A 53 5.17 -4.23 6.21
CA ILE A 53 5.83 -3.77 7.46
C ILE A 53 6.21 -4.96 8.34
N ILE A 54 5.27 -5.89 8.58
CA ILE A 54 5.50 -7.06 9.45
C ILE A 54 6.66 -7.90 8.89
N THR A 55 6.67 -8.16 7.59
CA THR A 55 7.75 -8.93 6.95
C THR A 55 9.07 -8.16 6.91
N ALA A 56 9.06 -6.84 6.74
CA ALA A 56 10.27 -6.01 6.84
C ALA A 56 10.91 -6.10 8.23
N CYS A 57 10.10 -6.18 9.29
CA CYS A 57 10.59 -6.34 10.67
C CYS A 57 11.39 -7.64 10.89
N PHE A 58 11.03 -8.72 10.19
CA PHE A 58 11.75 -10.01 10.23
C PHE A 58 12.84 -10.15 9.14
N GLY A 59 12.99 -9.14 8.29
CA GLY A 59 13.96 -9.09 7.20
C GLY A 59 15.42 -8.89 7.62
N VAL A 60 16.26 -8.64 6.61
CA VAL A 60 17.69 -8.37 6.78
C VAL A 60 17.88 -7.13 7.67
N LYS A 61 18.64 -7.29 8.76
CA LYS A 61 18.95 -6.20 9.70
C LYS A 61 19.80 -5.12 9.03
N GLY A 62 19.69 -3.88 9.52
CA GLY A 62 20.44 -2.73 9.04
C GLY A 62 19.58 -1.76 8.25
N ILE A 63 20.23 -0.95 7.40
CA ILE A 63 19.61 0.15 6.66
C ILE A 63 18.44 -0.33 5.78
N TYR A 64 18.56 -1.49 5.14
CA TYR A 64 17.53 -2.05 4.26
C TYR A 64 16.19 -2.29 4.98
N ARG A 65 16.22 -2.78 6.23
CA ARG A 65 14.99 -2.95 7.03
C ARG A 65 14.35 -1.61 7.34
N THR A 66 15.15 -0.62 7.75
CA THR A 66 14.62 0.71 8.06
C THR A 66 13.97 1.34 6.84
N ILE A 67 14.61 1.24 5.67
CA ILE A 67 14.05 1.75 4.41
C ILE A 67 12.73 1.05 4.08
N LEU A 68 12.66 -0.28 4.16
CA LEU A 68 11.44 -1.02 3.84
C LEU A 68 10.28 -0.72 4.80
N ILE A 69 10.57 -0.59 6.10
CA ILE A 69 9.55 -0.18 7.08
C ILE A 69 9.05 1.23 6.74
N LEU A 70 9.98 2.17 6.52
CA LEU A 70 9.64 3.57 6.25
C LEU A 70 8.83 3.70 4.96
N LEU A 71 9.23 2.96 3.90
CA LEU A 71 8.52 2.91 2.62
C LEU A 71 7.08 2.39 2.78
N ASN A 72 6.89 1.22 3.43
CA ASN A 72 5.54 0.68 3.65
C ASN A 72 4.71 1.57 4.60
N SER A 73 5.33 2.26 5.56
CA SER A 73 4.64 3.23 6.41
C SER A 73 4.15 4.44 5.61
N ILE A 74 4.98 5.00 4.71
CA ILE A 74 4.57 6.09 3.82
C ILE A 74 3.38 5.65 2.95
N ILE A 75 3.44 4.44 2.38
CA ILE A 75 2.37 3.89 1.55
C ILE A 75 1.07 3.78 2.35
N ILE A 76 1.11 3.25 3.58
CA ILE A 76 -0.06 3.20 4.47
C ILE A 76 -0.62 4.58 4.77
N ILE A 77 0.22 5.57 5.08
CA ILE A 77 -0.24 6.93 5.36
C ILE A 77 -0.96 7.50 4.14
N PHE A 78 -0.39 7.30 2.95
CA PHE A 78 -1.02 7.74 1.71
C PHE A 78 -2.36 7.05 1.47
N LEU A 79 -2.45 5.73 1.69
CA LEU A 79 -3.71 4.98 1.60
C LEU A 79 -4.75 5.48 2.60
N ILE A 80 -4.37 5.79 3.84
CA ILE A 80 -5.28 6.36 4.85
C ILE A 80 -5.82 7.71 4.38
N ILE A 81 -4.96 8.60 3.87
CA ILE A 81 -5.38 9.91 3.36
C ILE A 81 -6.34 9.74 2.19
N SER A 82 -6.00 8.90 1.21
CA SER A 82 -6.88 8.62 0.07
C SER A 82 -8.22 8.02 0.51
N PHE A 83 -8.23 7.14 1.51
CA PHE A 83 -9.44 6.56 2.05
C PHE A 83 -10.33 7.58 2.77
N ILE A 84 -9.74 8.46 3.59
CA ILE A 84 -10.47 9.56 4.23
C ILE A 84 -11.02 10.52 3.17
N MET A 85 -10.22 10.88 2.16
CA MET A 85 -10.70 11.69 1.04
C MET A 85 -11.82 11.02 0.27
N GLY A 86 -11.76 9.69 0.07
CA GLY A 86 -12.84 8.94 -0.56
C GLY A 86 -14.13 8.87 0.27
N LEU A 87 -14.03 8.81 1.59
CA LEU A 87 -15.21 8.77 2.47
C LEU A 87 -15.84 10.15 2.70
N TYR A 88 -15.03 11.20 2.82
CA TYR A 88 -15.49 12.53 3.20
C TYR A 88 -15.55 13.53 2.04
N GLY A 89 -14.78 13.30 0.97
CA GLY A 89 -14.69 14.20 -0.18
C GLY A 89 -15.81 14.05 -1.21
N PHE A 90 -16.58 12.96 -1.18
CA PHE A 90 -17.74 12.73 -2.05
C PHE A 90 -19.08 13.08 -1.40
N ASN A 91 -19.07 13.75 -0.24
CA ASN A 91 -20.27 14.34 0.34
C ASN A 91 -20.58 15.67 -0.38
N GLU A 92 -20.96 15.61 -1.66
CA GLU A 92 -21.83 16.66 -2.23
C GLU A 92 -23.29 16.31 -1.85
N PRO A 93 -24.13 17.29 -1.50
CA PRO A 93 -25.55 17.08 -1.17
C PRO A 93 -26.38 16.57 -2.34
#